data_AF-A0A1Y2K3D6-F1
#
_entry.id   AF-A0A1Y2K3D6-F1
#
_cell.length_a   1.000
_cell.length_b   1.000
_cell.length_c   1.000
_cell.angle_alpha   90.00
_cell.angle_beta   90.00
_cell.angle_gamma   90.00
#
_symmetry.space_group_name_H-M   'P 1'
#
loop_
_entity.id
_entity.type
_entity.pdbx_description
1 polymer ?
#
loop_
_entity_poly.entity_id
_entity_poly.type
_entity_poly.pdbx_seq_one_letter_code
_entity_poly.pdbx_strand_id
1 'polypeptide(L)' 'MGCRFYDPASYNECAEPVAERVVEKEDSTFCDWFKPRRPSLKDAMGGSARPDPKAEARAAREAAEALFKK' A
#
# COMPACT_ATOMS: atom_id res chain seq x y z
N MET A 1 -10.82 0.16 -0.64
CA MET A 1 -11.10 -0.78 0.48
C MET A 1 -10.61 -0.15 1.77
N GLY A 2 -11.52 0.37 2.60
CA GLY A 2 -11.17 1.13 3.82
C GLY A 2 -12.31 1.98 4.40
N CYS A 3 -13.37 2.20 3.62
CA CYS A 3 -14.61 2.83 4.09
C CYS A 3 -15.70 1.78 4.29
N ARG A 4 -16.42 1.82 5.42
CA ARG A 4 -17.53 0.91 5.73
C ARG A 4 -18.81 1.17 4.93
N PHE A 5 -18.91 2.34 4.32
CA PHE A 5 -20.05 2.79 3.52
C PHE A 5 -19.79 2.74 2.02
N TYR A 6 -18.62 2.25 1.61
CA TYR A 6 -18.33 2.08 0.20
C TYR A 6 -19.25 1.02 -0.39
N ASP A 7 -20.09 1.43 -1.33
CA ASP A 7 -21.02 0.55 -2.03
C ASP A 7 -21.03 0.91 -3.52
N PRO A 8 -20.48 0.08 -4.42
CA PRO A 8 -20.43 0.39 -5.85
C PRO A 8 -21.81 0.46 -6.51
N ALA A 9 -22.87 -0.04 -5.86
CA ALA A 9 -24.24 0.03 -6.36
C ALA A 9 -24.98 1.31 -5.92
N SER A 10 -24.43 2.10 -5.00
CA SER A 10 -25.07 3.30 -4.49
C SER A 10 -24.68 4.56 -5.29
N TYR A 11 -25.50 5.60 -5.18
CA TYR A 11 -25.21 6.89 -5.79
C TYR A 11 -23.93 7.49 -5.18
N ASN A 12 -23.00 7.93 -6.04
CA ASN A 12 -21.64 8.36 -5.68
C ASN A 12 -20.79 7.30 -4.97
N GLU A 13 -21.12 6.01 -5.11
CA GLU A 13 -20.41 4.88 -4.49
C GLU A 13 -20.32 4.95 -2.95
N CYS A 14 -21.23 5.71 -2.32
CA CYS A 14 -21.31 5.90 -0.87
C CYS A 14 -22.75 5.66 -0.37
N ALA A 15 -22.92 4.83 0.65
CA ALA A 15 -24.21 4.50 1.27
C ALA A 15 -24.37 5.15 2.67
N GLU A 16 -23.64 6.22 2.96
CA GLU A 16 -23.72 6.93 4.23
C GLU A 16 -25.08 7.64 4.39
N PRO A 17 -25.83 7.37 5.49
CA PRO A 17 -27.03 8.12 5.79
C PRO A 17 -26.64 9.54 6.20
N VAL A 18 -27.13 10.54 5.46
CA VAL A 18 -26.87 12.00 5.62
C VAL A 18 -25.53 12.51 5.05
N ALA A 19 -25.10 12.02 3.89
CA ALA A 19 -24.06 12.72 3.14
C ALA A 19 -24.63 13.98 2.49
N GLU A 20 -24.41 15.16 3.09
CA GLU A 20 -24.72 16.43 2.45
C GLU A 20 -23.85 16.59 1.20
N ARG A 21 -24.50 16.90 0.07
CA ARG A 21 -23.79 17.09 -1.19
C ARG A 21 -23.04 18.43 -1.16
N VAL A 22 -21.73 18.37 -1.01
CA VAL A 22 -20.85 19.54 -1.12
C VAL A 22 -20.59 19.85 -2.59
N VAL A 23 -21.26 20.90 -3.13
CA VAL A 23 -21.10 21.35 -4.52
C VAL A 23 -19.95 22.35 -4.65
N GLU A 24 -19.86 23.29 -3.72
CA GLU A 24 -18.81 24.30 -3.64
C GLU A 24 -17.67 23.75 -2.76
N LYS A 25 -16.47 23.56 -3.35
CA LYS A 25 -15.30 22.99 -2.66
C LYS A 25 -14.27 24.09 -2.40
N GLU A 26 -14.38 24.73 -1.25
CA GLU A 26 -13.45 25.80 -0.84
C GLU A 26 -12.16 25.24 -0.19
N ASP A 27 -12.24 24.05 0.40
CA ASP A 27 -11.14 23.38 1.11
C ASP A 27 -11.16 21.85 0.95
N SER A 28 -10.07 21.21 1.37
CA SER A 28 -9.98 19.74 1.43
C SER A 28 -10.93 19.18 2.49
N THR A 29 -11.92 18.41 2.06
CA THR A 29 -12.87 17.73 2.94
C THR A 29 -12.38 16.32 3.29
N PHE A 30 -12.34 16.00 4.58
CA PHE A 30 -12.02 14.67 5.09
C PHE A 30 -13.30 13.96 5.51
N CYS A 31 -13.40 12.67 5.20
CA CYS A 31 -14.47 11.80 5.70
C CYS A 31 -14.00 11.10 6.97
N ASP A 32 -14.68 11.33 8.10
CA ASP A 32 -14.32 10.74 9.40
C ASP A 32 -14.40 9.22 9.43
N TRP A 33 -15.25 8.64 8.57
CA TRP A 33 -15.43 7.20 8.42
C TRP A 33 -14.37 6.54 7.55
N PHE A 34 -13.65 7.32 6.75
CA PHE A 34 -12.60 6.77 5.91
C PHE A 34 -11.44 6.31 6.79
N LYS A 35 -11.19 5.00 6.81
CA LYS A 35 -10.00 4.44 7.45
C LYS A 35 -9.05 3.96 6.35
N PRO A 36 -7.88 4.61 6.17
CA PRO A 36 -6.89 4.10 5.24
C PRO A 36 -6.52 2.67 5.67
N ARG A 37 -6.33 1.80 4.69
CA ARG A 37 -5.85 0.44 4.94
C ARG A 37 -4.54 0.57 5.72
N ARG A 38 -4.43 -0.13 6.86
CA ARG A 38 -3.16 -0.20 7.58
C ARG A 38 -2.09 -0.68 6.60
N PRO A 39 -0.95 0.01 6.48
CA PRO A 39 0.14 -0.50 5.67
C PRO A 39 0.47 -1.89 6.19
N SER A 40 0.47 -2.87 5.29
CA SER A 40 0.97 -4.18 5.66
C SER A 40 2.48 -4.08 5.88
N LEU A 41 3.09 -5.04 6.59
CA LEU A 41 4.51 -5.01 6.91
C LEU A 41 5.39 -4.82 5.64
N LYS A 42 4.93 -5.37 4.51
CA LYS A 42 5.50 -5.19 3.16
C LYS A 42 5.37 -3.78 2.60
N ASP A 43 4.31 -3.04 2.95
CA ASP A 43 4.07 -1.66 2.49
C ASP A 43 4.89 -0.68 3.35
N ALA A 44 5.01 -0.94 4.66
CA ALA A 44 5.76 -0.12 5.61
C ALA A 44 7.28 -0.19 5.40
N MET A 45 7.79 -1.31 4.89
CA MET A 45 9.20 -1.49 4.55
C MET A 45 9.58 -0.99 3.14
N GLY A 46 8.74 -0.15 2.53
CA GLY A 46 9.06 0.53 1.26
C GLY A 46 9.48 -0.46 0.18
N GLY A 47 8.54 -1.31 -0.25
CA GLY A 47 8.66 -2.33 -1.30
C GLY A 47 9.98 -2.36 -2.07
N SER A 48 11.05 -2.85 -1.44
CA SER A 48 12.22 -3.31 -2.17
C SER A 48 11.86 -4.73 -2.62
N ALA A 49 11.87 -4.94 -3.93
CA ALA A 49 11.77 -6.29 -4.48
C ALA A 49 12.87 -7.12 -3.81
N ARG A 50 12.47 -8.10 -3.00
CA ARG A 50 13.42 -9.01 -2.37
C ARG A 50 14.22 -9.66 -3.51
N PRO A 51 15.56 -9.52 -3.55
CA PRO A 51 16.34 -10.04 -4.66
C PRO A 51 16.09 -11.55 -4.81
N ASP A 52 16.20 -12.04 -6.04
CA ASP A 52 15.98 -13.45 -6.32
C ASP A 52 16.96 -14.30 -5.49
N PRO A 53 16.46 -15.27 -4.69
CA PRO A 53 17.30 -16.00 -3.76
C PRO A 53 18.39 -16.84 -4.45
N LYS A 54 18.23 -17.20 -5.73
CA LYS A 54 19.28 -17.89 -6.50
C LYS A 54 20.35 -16.90 -6.96
N ALA A 55 19.97 -15.69 -7.36
CA ALA A 55 20.91 -14.63 -7.67
C ALA A 55 21.78 -14.27 -6.45
N GLU A 56 21.17 -14.17 -5.26
CA GLU A 56 21.92 -13.95 -4.00
C GLU A 56 22.86 -15.12 -3.69
N ALA A 57 22.39 -16.36 -3.81
CA ALA A 57 23.21 -17.54 -3.53
C ALA A 57 24.42 -17.66 -4.48
N ARG A 58 24.26 -17.31 -5.77
CA ARG A 58 25.36 -17.27 -6.73
C ARG A 58 26.39 -16.20 -6.35
N ALA A 59 25.93 -14.98 -6.08
CA ALA A 59 26.81 -13.87 -5.70
C ALA A 59 27.59 -14.17 -4.42
N ALA A 60 26.96 -14.79 -3.42
CA ALA A 60 27.61 -15.19 -2.17
C ALA A 60 28.71 -16.24 -2.40
N ARG A 61 28.49 -17.21 -3.30
CA ARG A 61 29.50 -18.22 -3.65
C ARG A 61 30.68 -17.60 -4.38
N GLU A 62 30.43 -16.73 -5.36
CA GLU A 62 31.49 -16.02 -6.10
C GLU A 62 32.34 -15.15 -5.17
N ALA A 63 31.70 -14.42 -4.24
CA ALA A 63 32.39 -13.63 -3.23
C ALA A 63 33.24 -14.50 -2.29
N ALA A 64 32.73 -15.64 -1.84
CA ALA A 64 33.49 -16.58 -1.02
C ALA A 64 34.71 -17.11 -1.77
N GLU A 65 34.57 -17.55 -3.03
CA GLU A 65 35.69 -18.05 -3.83
C GLU A 65 36.77 -16.98 -4.06
N ALA A 66 36.38 -15.72 -4.25
CA ALA A 66 37.33 -14.61 -4.38
C ALA A 66 38.14 -14.36 -3.10
N LEU A 67 37.55 -14.60 -1.93
CA LEU A 67 38.23 -14.44 -0.64
C LEU A 67 39.24 -15.57 -0.35
N PHE A 68 38.97 -16.78 -0.85
CA PHE A 68 39.81 -17.96 -0.60
C PHE A 68 40.79 -18.29 -1.73
N LYS A 69 40.72 -17.60 -2.88
CA LYS A 69 41.77 -17.65 -3.92
C LYS A 69 42.85 -16.60 -3.65
N LYS A 70 43.77 -16.93 -2.74
CA LYS A 70 45.06 -16.27 -2.61
C LYS A 70 46.17 -17.32 -2.71
#